data_AF-W4R0T4-F1
#
_entry.id   AF-W4R0T4-F1
#
_cell.length_a   1.000
_cell.length_b   1.000
_cell.length_c   1.000
_cell.angle_alpha   90.00
_cell.angle_beta   90.00
_cell.angle_gamma   90.00
#
_symmetry.space_group_name_H-M   'P 1'
#
loop_
_entity.id
_entity.type
_entity.pdbx_description
1 polymer ?
#
loop_
_entity_poly.entity_id
_entity_poly.type
_entity_poly.pdbx_seq_one_letter_code
_entity_poly.pdbx_strand_id
1 'polypeptide(L)'
;MKIYKAQSKWVIGVEGGVFEEFEKQKEAIIVDTRPVAYKMWRTPMEVVENIFIGHLWEIEYQFLEYHVGTESIFVFMIERSRRKPGFIHYREEFFVSHRFVMSKVNSLRERACIAEYHWNHIKNQWIEIECLFQQEHEC
;
A
#
# COMPACT_ATOMS: atom_id res chain seq x y z
N MET A 1 3.42 -4.27 -7.53
CA MET A 1 2.78 -3.36 -8.49
C MET A 1 3.71 -3.25 -9.65
N LYS A 2 3.20 -3.39 -10.87
CA LYS A 2 4.02 -3.33 -12.08
C LYS A 2 3.68 -2.06 -12.84
N ILE A 3 4.63 -1.13 -12.91
CA ILE A 3 4.55 0.04 -13.79
C ILE A 3 5.52 -0.19 -14.94
N TYR A 4 5.03 -0.22 -16.16
CA TYR A 4 5.88 -0.37 -17.36
C TYR A 4 5.38 0.51 -18.51
N LYS A 5 6.31 0.87 -19.39
CA LYS A 5 6.02 1.68 -20.57
C LYS A 5 5.63 0.77 -21.74
N ALA A 6 4.49 1.02 -22.36
CA ALA A 6 4.00 0.33 -23.55
C ALA A 6 3.82 1.37 -24.67
N GLN A 7 4.81 1.45 -25.57
CA GLN A 7 4.88 2.48 -26.61
C GLN A 7 4.84 3.91 -26.02
N SER A 8 3.82 4.70 -26.36
CA SER A 8 3.58 6.06 -25.85
C SER A 8 2.78 6.09 -24.53
N LYS A 9 2.31 4.94 -24.04
CA LYS A 9 1.49 4.82 -22.85
C LYS A 9 2.26 4.17 -21.70
N TRP A 10 1.72 4.29 -20.50
CA TRP A 10 2.17 3.60 -19.30
C TRP A 10 1.06 2.70 -18.79
N VAL A 11 1.43 1.51 -18.33
CA VAL A 11 0.51 0.54 -17.75
C VAL A 11 0.86 0.36 -16.29
N ILE A 12 -0.14 0.47 -15.42
CA ILE A 12 -0.05 0.19 -13.99
C ILE A 12 -0.89 -1.06 -13.75
N GLY A 13 -0.26 -2.16 -13.32
CA GLY A 13 -0.94 -3.40 -12.96
C GLY A 13 -0.77 -3.73 -11.48
N VAL A 14 -1.82 -4.34 -10.90
CA VAL A 14 -1.86 -4.80 -9.50
C VAL A 14 -2.04 -6.32 -9.43
N GLU A 15 -1.52 -6.98 -8.39
CA GLU A 15 -1.46 -8.45 -8.31
C GLU A 15 -2.66 -9.12 -7.61
N GLY A 16 -3.66 -8.36 -7.10
CA GLY A 16 -4.69 -8.94 -6.22
C GLY A 16 -6.12 -8.42 -6.27
N GLY A 17 -6.62 -7.72 -7.31
CA GLY A 17 -8.01 -7.17 -7.32
C GLY A 17 -9.08 -8.18 -6.87
N VAL A 18 -10.16 -7.91 -6.11
CA VAL A 18 -11.04 -6.75 -5.80
C VAL A 18 -11.46 -6.82 -4.30
N PHE A 19 -11.86 -5.70 -3.67
CA PHE A 19 -12.56 -5.66 -2.36
C PHE A 19 -14.09 -5.56 -2.57
N GLU A 20 -14.89 -6.15 -1.67
CA GLU A 20 -16.30 -6.56 -1.84
C GLU A 20 -17.36 -5.51 -2.28
N GLU A 21 -17.03 -4.22 -2.40
CA GLU A 21 -17.99 -3.20 -2.82
C GLU A 21 -17.67 -2.66 -4.22
N PHE A 22 -18.65 -2.80 -5.13
CA PHE A 22 -18.81 -2.22 -6.47
C PHE A 22 -18.48 -3.12 -7.68
N GLU A 23 -19.44 -3.10 -8.61
CA GLU A 23 -19.54 -3.88 -9.83
C GLU A 23 -18.30 -3.75 -10.73
N LYS A 24 -17.55 -4.86 -10.86
CA LYS A 24 -16.57 -5.21 -11.94
C LYS A 24 -15.40 -4.25 -12.26
N GLN A 25 -14.18 -4.82 -12.27
CA GLN A 25 -12.93 -4.39 -13.01
C GLN A 25 -12.05 -3.32 -12.31
N LYS A 26 -10.73 -3.18 -12.49
CA LYS A 26 -9.73 -3.55 -13.53
C LYS A 26 -8.41 -4.02 -12.89
N GLU A 27 -7.70 -4.96 -13.51
CA GLU A 27 -6.36 -5.42 -13.07
C GLU A 27 -5.23 -4.47 -13.49
N ALA A 28 -5.52 -3.55 -14.42
CA ALA A 28 -4.59 -2.55 -14.90
C ALA A 28 -5.26 -1.24 -15.31
N ILE A 29 -4.51 -0.13 -15.17
CA ILE A 29 -4.86 1.20 -15.69
C ILE A 29 -3.82 1.59 -16.74
N ILE A 30 -4.28 2.11 -17.88
CA ILE A 30 -3.43 2.63 -18.96
C ILE A 30 -3.51 4.15 -18.95
N VAL A 31 -2.35 4.81 -18.93
CA VAL A 31 -2.24 6.27 -18.81
C VAL A 31 -1.20 6.84 -19.76
N ASP A 32 -1.26 8.14 -20.01
CA ASP A 32 -0.43 8.81 -21.03
C ASP A 32 0.88 9.35 -20.44
N THR A 33 0.87 9.66 -19.15
CA THR A 33 2.01 10.20 -18.43
C THR A 33 2.60 9.15 -17.51
N ARG A 34 3.90 9.27 -17.23
CA ARG A 34 4.57 8.35 -16.31
C ARG A 34 3.97 8.51 -14.91
N PRO A 35 3.49 7.44 -14.27
CA PRO A 35 3.06 7.49 -12.88
C PRO A 35 4.25 7.72 -11.96
N VAL A 36 4.07 8.63 -11.00
CA VAL A 36 5.10 9.05 -10.07
C VAL A 36 4.58 8.89 -8.64
N ALA A 37 5.32 8.16 -7.80
CA ALA A 37 4.97 8.03 -6.39
C ALA A 37 4.96 9.41 -5.73
N TYR A 38 3.92 9.70 -4.93
CA TYR A 38 3.75 10.98 -4.27
C TYR A 38 3.65 10.82 -2.76
N LYS A 39 2.68 10.03 -2.31
CA LYS A 39 2.36 9.90 -0.88
C LYS A 39 2.08 8.45 -0.52
N MET A 40 2.40 8.08 0.71
CA MET A 40 2.13 6.76 1.27
C MET A 40 1.64 6.91 2.71
N TRP A 41 0.64 6.12 3.09
CA TRP A 41 0.24 5.94 4.47
C TRP A 41 0.43 4.48 4.86
N ARG A 42 0.94 4.23 6.05
CA ARG A 42 1.15 2.89 6.59
C ARG A 42 0.48 2.76 7.95
N THR A 43 -0.08 1.59 8.24
CA THR A 43 -0.54 1.24 9.58
C THR A 43 0.61 0.63 10.39
N PRO A 44 0.46 0.48 11.72
CA PRO A 44 1.30 -0.45 12.47
C PRO A 44 1.30 -1.83 11.83
N MET A 45 2.41 -2.56 11.99
CA MET A 45 2.50 -3.96 11.61
C MET A 45 1.63 -4.79 12.55
N GLU A 46 0.79 -5.64 11.98
CA GLU A 46 -0.01 -6.61 12.73
C GLU A 46 0.78 -7.91 12.85
N VAL A 47 0.94 -8.43 14.06
CA VAL A 47 1.60 -9.71 14.32
C VAL A 47 0.56 -10.74 14.73
N VAL A 48 0.44 -11.82 13.96
CA VAL A 48 -0.51 -12.90 14.17
C VAL A 48 0.25 -14.20 14.44
N GLU A 49 0.23 -14.66 15.68
CA GLU A 49 0.81 -15.94 16.08
C GLU A 49 -0.29 -17.00 16.29
N ASN A 50 -0.16 -18.14 15.60
CA ASN A 50 -0.96 -19.32 15.86
C ASN A 50 -0.08 -20.41 16.48
N ILE A 51 -0.20 -20.55 17.79
CA ILE A 51 0.62 -21.44 18.62
C ILE A 51 0.38 -22.92 18.27
N PHE A 52 -0.85 -23.30 17.91
CA PHE A 52 -1.19 -24.70 17.62
C PHE A 52 -0.52 -25.25 16.36
N ILE A 53 -0.30 -24.38 15.37
CA ILE A 53 0.37 -24.74 14.11
C ILE A 53 1.79 -24.15 14.02
N GLY A 54 2.25 -23.44 15.05
CA GLY A 54 3.58 -22.81 15.12
C GLY A 54 3.81 -21.74 14.04
N HIS A 55 2.77 -21.06 13.59
CA HIS A 55 2.87 -20.02 12.56
C HIS A 55 2.98 -18.63 13.19
N LEU A 56 3.93 -17.83 12.70
CA LEU A 56 4.05 -16.42 13.02
C LEU A 56 3.94 -15.62 11.73
N TRP A 57 2.97 -14.73 11.65
CA TRP A 57 2.73 -13.86 10.50
C TRP A 57 2.88 -12.39 10.89
N GLU A 58 3.48 -11.62 10.01
CA GLU A 58 3.54 -10.16 10.04
C GLU A 58 2.71 -9.65 8.86
N ILE A 59 1.81 -8.70 9.11
CA ILE A 59 0.94 -8.10 8.09
C ILE A 59 1.13 -6.59 8.11
N GLU A 60 1.39 -6.02 6.95
CA GLU A 60 1.47 -4.58 6.75
C GLU A 60 0.39 -4.10 5.79
N TYR A 61 -0.29 -3.03 6.16
CA TYR A 61 -1.29 -2.37 5.33
C TYR A 61 -0.79 -1.00 4.90
N GLN A 62 -0.87 -0.71 3.61
CA GLN A 62 -0.37 0.53 3.04
C GLN A 62 -1.36 1.12 2.04
N PHE A 63 -1.50 2.44 2.05
CA PHE A 63 -2.22 3.20 1.03
C PHE A 63 -1.22 4.05 0.27
N LEU A 64 -1.21 3.98 -1.05
CA LEU A 64 -0.26 4.67 -1.92
C LEU A 64 -1.00 5.61 -2.85
N GLU A 65 -0.43 6.80 -3.06
CA GLU A 65 -0.86 7.77 -4.06
C GLU A 65 0.23 7.96 -5.12
N TYR A 66 -0.18 7.86 -6.38
CA TYR A 66 0.64 8.14 -7.55
C TYR A 66 0.05 9.29 -8.34
N HIS A 67 0.88 10.25 -8.74
CA HIS A 67 0.48 11.32 -9.67
C HIS A 67 0.68 10.86 -11.11
N VAL A 68 -0.32 11.16 -11.93
CA VAL A 68 -0.38 10.88 -13.37
C VAL A 68 -0.88 12.15 -14.08
N GLY A 69 0.04 13.01 -14.47
CA GLY A 69 -0.31 14.32 -15.02
C GLY A 69 -1.03 15.17 -13.97
N THR A 70 -2.31 15.46 -14.17
CA THR A 70 -3.16 16.21 -13.24
C THR A 70 -4.03 15.32 -12.35
N GLU A 71 -3.99 14.00 -12.55
CA GLU A 71 -4.82 13.04 -11.81
C GLU A 71 -3.98 12.25 -10.79
N SER A 72 -4.65 11.73 -9.76
CA SER A 72 -4.06 10.83 -8.78
C SER A 72 -4.67 9.43 -8.89
N ILE A 73 -3.82 8.42 -8.79
CA ILE A 73 -4.20 7.00 -8.69
C ILE A 73 -3.87 6.52 -7.29
N PHE A 74 -4.83 5.83 -6.69
CA PHE A 74 -4.69 5.30 -5.33
C PHE A 74 -4.66 3.78 -5.34
N VAL A 75 -3.75 3.22 -4.54
CA VAL A 75 -3.57 1.78 -4.41
C VAL A 75 -3.60 1.41 -2.92
N PHE A 76 -4.36 0.38 -2.60
CA PHE A 76 -4.28 -0.29 -1.30
C PHE A 76 -3.41 -1.53 -1.45
N MET A 77 -2.44 -1.69 -0.56
CA MET A 77 -1.49 -2.79 -0.57
C MET A 77 -1.52 -3.52 0.77
N ILE A 78 -1.51 -4.84 0.70
CA ILE A 78 -1.40 -5.75 1.84
C ILE A 78 -0.16 -6.60 1.61
N GLU A 79 0.80 -6.53 2.53
CA GLU A 79 1.98 -7.40 2.54
C GLU A 79 1.88 -8.35 3.72
N ARG A 80 2.05 -9.65 3.47
CA ARG A 80 1.99 -10.68 4.51
C ARG A 80 3.25 -11.52 4.47
N SER A 81 3.94 -11.60 5.59
CA SER A 81 5.18 -12.38 5.71
C SER A 81 5.04 -13.41 6.83
N ARG A 82 5.15 -14.70 6.50
CA ARG A 82 5.26 -15.75 7.51
C ARG A 82 6.72 -15.84 7.97
N ARG A 83 6.99 -15.70 9.26
CA ARG A 83 8.33 -15.85 9.85
C ARG A 83 8.64 -17.25 10.36
N LYS A 84 7.62 -18.01 10.80
CA LYS A 84 7.76 -19.39 11.30
C LYS A 84 6.69 -20.31 10.72
N PRO A 85 7.00 -21.59 10.41
CA PRO A 85 8.30 -22.28 10.54
C PRO A 85 9.29 -21.93 9.41
N GLY A 86 8.88 -21.14 8.42
CA GLY A 86 9.75 -20.75 7.32
C GLY A 86 9.19 -19.53 6.61
N PHE A 87 10.10 -18.81 5.94
CA PHE A 87 9.79 -17.53 5.31
C PHE A 87 8.93 -17.72 4.07
N ILE A 88 7.74 -17.10 4.08
CA ILE A 88 6.93 -16.91 2.88
C ILE A 88 6.47 -15.46 2.85
N HIS A 89 6.49 -14.84 1.67
CA HIS A 89 6.04 -13.48 1.48
C HIS A 89 4.95 -13.43 0.40
N TYR A 90 3.85 -12.74 0.70
CA TYR A 90 2.74 -12.48 -0.20
C TYR A 90 2.49 -10.98 -0.27
N ARG A 91 2.11 -10.51 -1.45
CA ARG A 91 1.71 -9.13 -1.68
C ARG A 91 0.42 -9.12 -2.50
N GLU A 92 -0.55 -8.36 -2.03
CA GLU A 92 -1.82 -8.13 -2.70
C GLU A 92 -2.01 -6.62 -2.88
N GLU A 93 -2.53 -6.23 -4.03
CA GLU A 93 -2.65 -4.84 -4.42
C GLU A 93 -3.98 -4.60 -5.12
N PHE A 94 -4.61 -3.47 -4.80
CA PHE A 94 -5.95 -3.11 -5.24
C PHE A 94 -5.99 -1.65 -5.65
N PHE A 95 -6.54 -1.34 -6.82
CA PHE A 95 -6.94 0.03 -7.11
C PHE A 95 -8.13 0.42 -6.23
N VAL A 96 -8.04 1.59 -5.63
CA VAL A 96 -9.07 2.12 -4.72
C VAL A 96 -9.39 3.57 -5.07
N SER A 97 -10.58 4.03 -4.67
CA SER A 97 -10.96 5.42 -4.89
C SER A 97 -10.32 6.36 -3.87
N HIS A 98 -10.13 7.63 -4.23
CA HIS A 98 -9.73 8.68 -3.30
C HIS A 98 -10.64 8.73 -2.06
N ARG A 99 -11.96 8.61 -2.26
CA ARG A 99 -12.95 8.59 -1.17
C ARG A 99 -12.69 7.46 -0.18
N PHE A 100 -12.41 6.25 -0.69
CA PHE A 100 -12.09 5.10 0.16
C PHE A 100 -10.83 5.35 0.97
N VAL A 101 -9.74 5.76 0.31
CA VAL A 101 -8.45 6.00 0.99
C VAL A 101 -8.60 7.07 2.06
N MET A 102 -9.18 8.23 1.73
CA MET A 102 -9.33 9.31 2.71
C MET A 102 -10.23 8.92 3.88
N SER A 103 -11.30 8.17 3.63
CA SER A 103 -12.14 7.63 4.70
C SER A 103 -11.36 6.74 5.66
N LYS A 104 -10.51 5.84 5.16
CA LYS A 104 -9.68 4.95 5.99
C LYS A 104 -8.55 5.70 6.69
N VAL A 105 -7.81 6.55 5.95
CA VAL A 105 -6.71 7.36 6.48
C VAL A 105 -7.17 8.26 7.62
N ASN A 106 -8.31 8.96 7.45
CA ASN A 106 -8.84 9.82 8.51
C ASN A 106 -9.24 9.00 9.75
N SER A 107 -9.93 7.87 9.55
CA SER A 107 -10.31 6.99 10.67
C SER A 107 -9.09 6.41 11.41
N LEU A 108 -8.01 6.08 10.70
CA LEU A 108 -6.76 5.60 11.28
C LEU A 108 -6.01 6.72 12.02
N ARG A 109 -6.03 7.94 11.48
CA ARG A 109 -5.44 9.13 12.10
C ARG A 109 -6.14 9.47 13.41
N GLU A 110 -7.46 9.41 13.46
CA GLU A 110 -8.25 9.61 14.70
C GLU A 110 -7.88 8.61 15.80
N ARG A 111 -7.40 7.42 15.43
CA ARG A 111 -6.97 6.37 16.35
C ARG A 111 -5.46 6.35 16.62
N ALA A 112 -4.72 7.32 16.07
CA ALA A 112 -3.26 7.35 16.14
C ALA A 112 -2.59 6.05 15.61
N CYS A 113 -3.19 5.40 14.61
CA CYS A 113 -2.69 4.16 14.02
C CYS A 113 -2.23 4.36 12.57
N ILE A 114 -1.51 5.44 12.30
CA ILE A 114 -1.05 5.76 10.95
C ILE A 114 0.31 6.46 10.96
N ALA A 115 1.08 6.22 9.91
CA ALA A 115 2.27 6.96 9.57
C ALA A 115 2.13 7.47 8.13
N GLU A 116 2.52 8.71 7.87
CA GLU A 116 2.48 9.37 6.56
C GLU A 116 3.90 9.58 6.05
N TYR A 117 4.12 9.23 4.79
CA TYR A 117 5.39 9.37 4.09
C TYR A 117 5.19 10.09 2.76
N HIS A 118 6.11 10.98 2.41
CA HIS A 118 6.13 11.64 1.10
C HIS A 118 7.35 11.18 0.31
N TRP A 119 7.17 11.00 -0.99
CA TRP A 119 8.26 10.60 -1.86
C TRP A 119 9.16 11.79 -2.18
N ASN A 120 10.46 11.66 -1.90
CA ASN A 120 11.45 12.67 -2.26
C ASN A 120 12.14 12.27 -3.56
N HIS A 121 11.84 12.99 -4.65
CA HIS A 121 12.41 12.73 -5.98
C HIS A 121 13.92 12.96 -6.07
N ILE A 122 14.48 13.84 -5.24
CA ILE A 122 15.92 14.16 -5.25
C ILE A 122 16.70 13.01 -4.62
N LYS A 123 16.21 12.50 -3.49
CA LYS A 123 16.85 11.41 -2.73
C LYS A 123 16.40 10.02 -3.16
N ASN A 124 15.36 9.93 -4.00
CA ASN A 124 14.74 8.67 -4.45
C ASN A 124 14.34 7.76 -3.29
N GLN A 125 13.72 8.33 -2.25
CA GLN A 125 13.32 7.61 -1.04
C GLN A 125 12.05 8.22 -0.42
N TRP A 126 11.35 7.41 0.36
CA TRP A 126 10.26 7.87 1.23
C TRP A 126 10.83 8.65 2.41
N ILE A 127 10.22 9.79 2.73
CA ILE A 127 10.51 10.58 3.92
C ILE A 127 9.30 10.53 4.82
N GLU A 128 9.51 10.09 6.06
CA GLU A 128 8.47 10.12 7.10
C GLU A 128 8.13 11.58 7.44
N ILE A 129 6.84 11.89 7.38
CA ILE A 129 6.29 13.20 7.72
C ILE A 129 5.65 13.16 9.11
N GLU A 130 4.99 12.05 9.43
CA GLU A 130 4.28 11.84 10.68
C GLU A 130 4.23 10.34 10.99
N CYS A 131 4.39 9.97 12.27
CA CYS A 131 4.13 8.62 12.77
C CYS A 131 3.38 8.74 14.10
N LEU A 132 2.11 8.32 14.12
CA LEU A 132 1.23 8.48 15.28
C LEU A 132 1.20 7.25 16.20
N PHE A 133 1.83 6.16 15.79
CA PHE A 133 1.94 4.95 16.61
C PHE A 133 3.39 4.73 17.05
N GLN A 134 3.57 4.12 18.22
CA GLN A 134 4.88 3.65 18.64
C GLN A 134 5.20 2.39 17.84
N GLN A 135 6.26 2.41 17.03
CA GLN A 135 6.88 1.17 16.59
C GLN A 135 7.53 0.57 17.83
N GLU A 136 7.00 -0.55 18.32
CA GLU A 136 7.79 -1.39 19.22
C GLU A 136 8.99 -1.88 18.39
N HIS A 137 10.10 -1.16 18.49
CA HIS A 137 11.40 -1.68 18.11
C HIS A 137 11.71 -2.81 19.09
N GLU A 138 11.24 -4.02 18.79
CA GLU A 138 11.74 -5.21 19.47
C GLU A 138 13.22 -5.42 19.09
N CYS A 139 14.01 -5.61 20.15
CA CYS A 139 15.47 -5.67 20.29
C CYS A 139 16.29 -6.37 19.19
#